data_AF-M2Q180-F1
#
_entry.id   AF-M2Q180-F1
#
_cell.length_a   1.000
_cell.length_b   1.000
_cell.length_c   1.000
_cell.angle_alpha   90.00
_cell.angle_beta   90.00
_cell.angle_gamma   90.00
#
_symmetry.space_group_name_H-M   'P 1'
#
loop_
_entity.id
_entity.type
_entity.pdbx_description
1 polymer ?
#
loop_
_entity_poly.entity_id
_entity_poly.type
_entity_poly.pdbx_seq_one_letter_code
_entity_poly.pdbx_strand_id
1 'polypeptide(L)'
;MRPDYMPIVNISVPEREPIKWLESATVFLYAVNCVDPWQECVCLWAQMESEIMVQSAGRLGSAEQRPAELSKWFSSGRNYEKVPEIQDVKTFGTSWLAWWYALQPQWRFEKRVSGNSRLPPAVYKDVSGNWKTLHKGGPTGFVIILVGLAMWAKASPQSRDLKGALNDVRQCLQQLVSAPAKRSAPEVAHRTSKRQKNV
;
A
#
# COMPACT_ATOMS: atom_id res chain seq x y z
N MET A 1 12.22 3.32 60.19
CA MET A 1 12.32 3.14 58.73
C MET A 1 10.90 3.09 58.17
N ARG A 2 10.49 4.08 57.38
CA ARG A 2 9.20 4.06 56.68
C ARG A 2 9.45 3.60 55.24
N PRO A 3 8.61 2.73 54.65
CA PRO A 3 8.74 2.37 53.25
C PRO A 3 8.20 3.52 52.40
N ASP A 4 9.02 4.01 51.47
CA ASP A 4 8.66 5.03 50.49
C ASP A 4 7.49 4.57 49.63
N TYR A 5 6.38 5.30 49.74
CA TYR A 5 5.20 5.11 48.91
C TYR A 5 5.48 5.72 47.54
N MET A 6 5.89 4.91 46.57
CA MET A 6 5.97 5.34 45.17
C MET A 6 4.53 5.43 44.61
N PRO A 7 4.08 6.60 44.14
CA PRO A 7 2.76 6.71 43.55
C PRO A 7 2.71 5.90 42.26
N ILE A 8 1.69 5.05 42.12
CA ILE A 8 1.37 4.38 40.85
C ILE A 8 0.98 5.49 39.87
N VAL A 9 1.90 5.84 38.98
CA VAL A 9 1.61 6.68 37.82
C VAL A 9 0.69 5.89 36.90
N ASN A 10 -0.61 6.19 36.97
CA ASN A 10 -1.57 5.78 35.96
C ASN A 10 -1.23 6.56 34.69
N ILE A 11 -0.38 5.96 33.85
CA ILE A 11 -0.15 6.45 32.49
C ILE A 11 -1.47 6.20 31.75
N SER A 12 -2.34 7.20 31.70
CA SER A 12 -3.42 7.20 30.72
C SER A 12 -2.76 7.22 29.35
N VAL A 13 -2.60 6.04 28.76
CA VAL A 13 -2.26 5.91 27.34
C VAL A 13 -3.29 6.77 26.62
N PRO A 14 -2.87 7.86 25.93
CA PRO A 14 -3.82 8.70 25.22
C PRO A 14 -4.57 7.79 24.27
N GLU A 15 -5.89 7.73 24.42
CA GLU A 15 -6.77 7.10 23.46
C GLU A 15 -6.39 7.71 22.11
N ARG A 16 -5.76 6.91 21.24
CA ARG A 16 -5.20 7.41 19.98
C ARG A 16 -6.37 7.97 19.20
N GLU A 17 -6.46 9.29 19.08
CA GLU A 17 -7.49 9.91 18.27
C GLU A 17 -7.56 9.20 16.91
N PRO A 18 -8.76 8.85 16.45
CA PRO A 18 -8.90 8.16 15.19
C PRO A 18 -8.22 8.97 14.09
N ILE A 19 -7.41 8.27 13.30
CA ILE A 19 -6.67 8.88 12.22
C ILE A 19 -7.69 9.24 11.13
N LYS A 20 -8.23 10.46 11.18
CA LYS A 20 -9.37 10.93 10.36
C LYS A 20 -9.29 10.57 8.88
N TRP A 21 -8.09 10.58 8.30
CA TRP A 21 -7.91 10.21 6.88
C TRP A 21 -8.21 8.72 6.63
N LEU A 22 -7.85 7.83 7.58
CA LEU A 22 -8.05 6.39 7.47
C LEU A 22 -9.54 6.08 7.56
N GLU A 23 -10.26 6.72 8.50
CA GLU A 23 -11.72 6.60 8.60
C GLU A 23 -12.40 7.06 7.31
N SER A 24 -12.05 8.26 6.83
CA SER A 24 -12.62 8.82 5.60
C SER A 24 -12.37 7.90 4.39
N ALA A 25 -11.15 7.37 4.27
CA ALA A 25 -10.80 6.41 3.22
C ALA A 25 -11.61 5.11 3.35
N THR A 26 -11.73 4.60 4.56
CA THR A 26 -12.44 3.34 4.87
C THR A 26 -13.91 3.46 4.51
N VAL A 27 -14.59 4.53 4.97
CA VAL A 27 -15.99 4.82 4.64
C VAL A 27 -16.18 4.91 3.13
N PHE A 28 -15.32 5.67 2.45
CA PHE A 28 -15.37 5.78 0.99
C PHE A 28 -15.21 4.43 0.28
N LEU A 29 -14.21 3.63 0.65
CA LEU A 29 -13.89 2.37 -0.02
C LEU A 29 -14.94 1.29 0.22
N TYR A 30 -15.49 1.18 1.44
CA TYR A 30 -16.56 0.23 1.74
C TYR A 30 -17.88 0.56 1.04
N ALA A 31 -18.15 1.85 0.78
CA ALA A 31 -19.35 2.29 0.07
C ALA A 31 -19.31 2.01 -1.45
N VAL A 32 -18.15 1.66 -2.01
CA VAL A 32 -18.01 1.36 -3.45
C VAL A 32 -18.68 0.03 -3.78
N ASN A 33 -19.70 0.08 -4.63
CA ASN A 33 -20.31 -1.10 -5.23
C ASN A 33 -19.46 -1.57 -6.42
N CYS A 34 -18.78 -2.70 -6.27
CA CYS A 34 -17.87 -3.25 -7.26
C CYS A 34 -17.91 -4.78 -7.23
N VAL A 35 -17.50 -5.41 -8.32
CA VAL A 35 -17.41 -6.86 -8.44
C VAL A 35 -16.37 -7.45 -7.50
N ASP A 36 -16.53 -8.74 -7.19
CA ASP A 36 -15.51 -9.50 -6.47
C ASP A 36 -14.15 -9.44 -7.19
N PRO A 37 -13.02 -9.32 -6.46
CA PRO A 37 -12.88 -9.40 -4.99
C PRO A 37 -12.77 -8.03 -4.26
N TRP A 38 -13.53 -7.00 -4.65
CA TRP A 38 -13.35 -5.64 -4.10
C TRP A 38 -13.32 -5.57 -2.56
N GLN A 39 -14.31 -6.15 -1.88
CA GLN A 39 -14.41 -6.07 -0.42
C GLN A 39 -13.23 -6.75 0.28
N GLU A 40 -12.71 -7.85 -0.29
CA GLU A 40 -11.52 -8.51 0.22
C GLU A 40 -10.27 -7.61 0.11
N CYS A 41 -10.13 -6.87 -1.00
CA CYS A 41 -9.05 -5.89 -1.16
C CYS A 41 -9.12 -4.78 -0.10
N VAL A 42 -10.32 -4.27 0.21
CA VAL A 42 -10.49 -3.23 1.25
C VAL A 42 -10.13 -3.77 2.62
N CYS A 43 -10.58 -4.99 2.97
CA CYS A 43 -10.23 -5.65 4.23
C CYS A 43 -8.71 -5.87 4.37
N LEU A 44 -8.06 -6.42 3.35
CA LEU A 44 -6.62 -6.68 3.38
C LEU A 44 -5.81 -5.38 3.48
N TRP A 45 -6.23 -4.31 2.80
CA TRP A 45 -5.59 -3.01 2.92
C TRP A 45 -5.74 -2.43 4.33
N ALA A 46 -6.92 -2.50 4.93
CA ALA A 46 -7.14 -2.03 6.30
C ALA A 46 -6.25 -2.79 7.30
N GLN A 47 -6.12 -4.11 7.12
CA GLN A 47 -5.19 -4.92 7.91
C GLN A 47 -3.74 -4.47 7.69
N MET A 48 -3.30 -4.30 6.45
CA MET A 48 -1.96 -3.81 6.12
C MET A 48 -1.67 -2.45 6.77
N GLU A 49 -2.61 -1.49 6.75
CA GLU A 49 -2.44 -0.19 7.43
C GLU A 49 -2.27 -0.36 8.94
N SER A 50 -3.05 -1.25 9.57
CA SER A 50 -2.93 -1.53 11.00
C SER A 50 -1.55 -2.07 11.40
N GLU A 51 -0.91 -2.84 10.51
CA GLU A 51 0.44 -3.38 10.70
C GLU A 51 1.53 -2.33 10.42
N ILE A 52 1.37 -1.51 9.38
CA ILE A 52 2.35 -0.46 8.99
C ILE A 52 2.35 0.74 9.93
N MET A 53 1.22 1.08 10.56
CA MET A 53 1.18 2.19 11.53
C MET A 53 2.15 2.00 12.72
N VAL A 54 2.71 0.80 12.87
CA VAL A 54 3.80 0.49 13.80
C VAL A 54 5.20 0.82 13.25
N GLN A 55 5.38 0.96 11.92
CA GLN A 55 6.68 0.99 11.20
C GLN A 55 6.93 2.21 10.28
N SER A 56 6.12 3.28 10.38
CA SER A 56 6.20 4.54 9.60
C SER A 56 5.75 4.44 8.11
N ALA A 57 4.95 5.42 7.69
CA ALA A 57 4.30 5.50 6.37
C ALA A 57 5.25 5.98 5.27
N GLY A 58 4.98 5.59 4.01
CA GLY A 58 5.78 5.99 2.85
C GLY A 58 4.94 6.39 1.64
N ARG A 59 5.60 6.81 0.56
CA ARG A 59 4.94 7.23 -0.68
C ARG A 59 5.09 6.16 -1.76
N LEU A 60 4.04 5.95 -2.54
CA LEU A 60 4.13 5.19 -3.78
C LEU A 60 5.02 5.93 -4.80
N GLY A 61 5.80 5.15 -5.57
CA GLY A 61 6.61 5.66 -6.68
C GLY A 61 5.78 5.94 -7.95
N SER A 62 6.49 6.17 -9.06
CA SER A 62 5.93 6.32 -10.41
C SER A 62 4.74 7.30 -10.49
N ALA A 63 4.84 8.43 -9.78
CA ALA A 63 3.75 9.40 -9.70
C ALA A 63 3.43 10.03 -11.06
N GLU A 64 4.43 10.13 -11.93
CA GLU A 64 4.35 10.63 -13.30
C GLU A 64 3.51 9.76 -14.24
N GLN A 65 3.33 8.47 -13.92
CA GLN A 65 2.52 7.54 -14.72
C GLN A 65 1.09 7.39 -14.21
N ARG A 66 0.78 7.99 -13.05
CA ARG A 66 -0.55 7.92 -12.43
C ARG A 66 -1.60 8.55 -13.34
N PRO A 67 -2.81 7.95 -13.49
CA PRO A 67 -3.91 8.55 -14.24
C PRO A 67 -4.18 10.00 -13.84
N ALA A 68 -4.46 10.87 -14.82
CA ALA A 68 -4.59 12.31 -14.63
C ALA A 68 -5.70 12.68 -13.62
N GLU A 69 -6.82 11.97 -13.66
CA GLU A 69 -7.95 12.15 -12.74
C GLU A 69 -7.55 11.81 -11.31
N LEU A 70 -6.78 10.75 -11.12
CA LEU A 70 -6.28 10.34 -9.81
C LEU A 70 -5.20 11.31 -9.30
N SER A 71 -4.36 11.84 -10.19
CA SER A 71 -3.41 12.91 -9.89
C SER A 71 -4.14 14.20 -9.48
N LYS A 72 -5.22 14.56 -10.16
CA LYS A 72 -6.06 15.72 -9.82
C LYS A 72 -6.67 15.58 -8.43
N TRP A 73 -7.28 14.42 -8.12
CA TRP A 73 -7.82 14.12 -6.80
C TRP A 73 -6.75 14.18 -5.70
N PHE A 74 -5.58 13.62 -5.97
CA PHE A 74 -4.46 13.63 -5.03
C PHE A 74 -4.00 15.06 -4.72
N SER A 75 -3.85 15.89 -5.76
CA SER A 75 -3.43 17.30 -5.64
C SER A 75 -4.52 18.19 -5.03
N SER A 76 -5.80 17.83 -5.12
CA SER A 76 -6.90 18.54 -4.46
C SER A 76 -7.09 18.14 -2.98
N GLY A 77 -6.05 17.63 -2.33
CA GLY A 77 -6.07 17.28 -0.91
C GLY A 77 -6.70 15.93 -0.57
N ARG A 78 -6.96 15.07 -1.57
CA ARG A 78 -7.58 13.73 -1.38
C ARG A 78 -8.96 13.79 -0.73
N ASN A 79 -9.77 14.75 -1.15
CA ASN A 79 -11.14 14.87 -0.65
C ASN A 79 -12.00 13.71 -1.21
N TYR A 80 -12.39 12.79 -0.33
CA TYR A 80 -13.20 11.60 -0.67
C TYR A 80 -14.66 11.94 -1.04
N GLU A 81 -15.16 13.13 -0.69
CA GLU A 81 -16.48 13.61 -1.09
C GLU A 81 -16.48 14.17 -2.53
N LYS A 82 -15.29 14.51 -3.06
CA LYS A 82 -15.10 15.18 -4.35
C LYS A 82 -14.17 14.39 -5.27
N VAL A 83 -14.38 13.08 -5.34
CA VAL A 83 -13.63 12.22 -6.27
C VAL A 83 -14.04 12.54 -7.71
N PRO A 84 -13.09 12.87 -8.61
CA PRO A 84 -13.38 13.18 -10.00
C PRO A 84 -14.11 12.04 -10.73
N GLU A 85 -15.00 12.40 -11.65
CA GLU A 85 -15.59 11.44 -12.57
C GLU A 85 -14.65 11.13 -13.72
N ILE A 86 -14.59 9.87 -14.13
CA ILE A 86 -13.82 9.43 -15.29
C ILE A 86 -14.64 9.71 -16.55
N GLN A 87 -14.09 10.51 -17.46
CA GLN A 87 -14.75 10.82 -18.74
C GLN A 87 -14.48 9.74 -19.79
N ASP A 88 -13.23 9.27 -19.88
CA ASP A 88 -12.83 8.20 -20.79
C ASP A 88 -12.32 6.98 -20.01
N VAL A 89 -13.21 6.02 -19.79
CA VAL A 89 -12.94 4.77 -19.08
C VAL A 89 -11.79 3.97 -19.70
N LYS A 90 -11.68 3.97 -21.04
CA LYS A 90 -10.68 3.17 -21.74
C LYS A 90 -9.28 3.76 -21.54
N THR A 91 -9.17 5.08 -21.65
CA THR A 91 -7.91 5.79 -21.41
C THR A 91 -7.50 5.71 -19.94
N PHE A 92 -8.44 5.91 -19.01
CA PHE A 92 -8.18 5.74 -17.58
C PHE A 92 -7.69 4.33 -17.25
N GLY A 93 -8.41 3.29 -17.69
CA GLY A 93 -8.05 1.90 -17.43
C GLY A 93 -6.68 1.53 -18.00
N THR A 94 -6.37 1.98 -19.22
CA THR A 94 -5.05 1.77 -19.83
C THR A 94 -3.94 2.43 -19.04
N SER A 95 -4.15 3.67 -18.59
CA SER A 95 -3.17 4.43 -17.81
C SER A 95 -3.00 3.85 -16.41
N TRP A 96 -4.09 3.40 -15.79
CA TRP A 96 -4.08 2.77 -14.47
C TRP A 96 -3.30 1.47 -14.51
N LEU A 97 -3.52 0.62 -15.53
CA LEU A 97 -2.76 -0.63 -15.71
C LEU A 97 -1.27 -0.36 -15.93
N ALA A 98 -0.91 0.62 -16.75
CA ALA A 98 0.48 1.01 -16.97
C ALA A 98 1.16 1.49 -15.67
N TRP A 99 0.46 2.34 -14.90
CA TRP A 99 0.94 2.79 -13.60
C TRP A 99 1.10 1.62 -12.62
N TRP A 100 0.11 0.73 -12.53
CA TRP A 100 0.17 -0.45 -11.68
C TRP A 100 1.33 -1.38 -12.04
N TYR A 101 1.60 -1.53 -13.35
CA TYR A 101 2.75 -2.27 -13.85
C TYR A 101 4.07 -1.67 -13.37
N ALA A 102 4.24 -0.35 -13.45
CA ALA A 102 5.46 0.34 -13.04
C ALA A 102 5.70 0.36 -11.52
N LEU A 103 4.65 0.25 -10.72
CA LEU A 103 4.77 0.15 -9.25
C LEU A 103 5.31 -1.20 -8.78
N GLN A 104 5.25 -2.22 -9.64
CA GLN A 104 5.63 -3.58 -9.24
C GLN A 104 7.12 -3.70 -8.95
N PRO A 105 7.48 -4.53 -7.96
CA PRO A 105 8.88 -4.81 -7.72
C PRO A 105 9.49 -5.59 -8.89
N GLN A 106 10.74 -5.27 -9.22
CA GLN A 106 11.44 -5.79 -10.41
C GLN A 106 11.46 -7.32 -10.49
N TRP A 107 11.55 -8.00 -9.33
CA TRP A 107 11.59 -9.46 -9.26
C TRP A 107 10.34 -10.13 -9.86
N ARG A 108 9.19 -9.44 -9.95
CA ARG A 108 7.98 -9.98 -10.61
C ARG A 108 8.22 -10.26 -12.10
N PHE A 109 9.20 -9.59 -12.71
CA PHE A 109 9.49 -9.66 -14.15
C PHE A 109 10.68 -10.57 -14.49
N GLU A 110 11.44 -11.07 -13.51
CA GLU A 110 12.63 -11.88 -13.75
C GLU A 110 12.28 -13.26 -14.33
N LYS A 111 11.15 -13.83 -13.90
CA LYS A 111 10.61 -15.04 -14.52
C LYS A 111 9.89 -14.64 -15.79
N ARG A 112 10.51 -14.90 -16.95
CA ARG A 112 9.89 -14.69 -18.26
C ARG A 112 8.55 -15.43 -18.32
N VAL A 113 7.47 -14.67 -18.29
CA VAL A 113 6.14 -15.16 -18.70
C VAL A 113 5.95 -14.69 -20.14
N SER A 114 5.80 -15.63 -21.06
CA SER A 114 5.47 -15.31 -22.45
C SER A 114 4.06 -14.73 -22.52
N GLY A 115 3.93 -13.46 -22.94
CA GLY A 115 2.64 -12.86 -23.23
C GLY A 115 2.66 -11.33 -23.23
N ASN A 116 1.82 -10.73 -24.08
CA ASN A 116 1.55 -9.29 -24.10
C ASN A 116 0.46 -8.92 -23.09
N SER A 117 0.66 -9.28 -21.81
CA SER A 117 -0.26 -8.90 -20.73
C SER A 117 -0.02 -7.45 -20.33
N ARG A 118 -1.10 -6.67 -20.18
CA ARG A 118 -1.06 -5.32 -19.57
C ARG A 118 -0.88 -5.37 -18.05
N LEU A 119 -1.18 -6.52 -17.44
CA LEU A 119 -0.91 -6.79 -16.04
C LEU A 119 0.49 -7.38 -15.86
N PRO A 120 1.13 -7.13 -14.70
CA PRO A 120 2.39 -7.77 -14.38
C PRO A 120 2.26 -9.29 -14.33
N PRO A 121 3.37 -10.05 -14.48
CA PRO A 121 3.34 -11.50 -14.36
C PRO A 121 2.73 -11.95 -13.04
N ALA A 122 1.91 -13.01 -13.06
CA ALA A 122 1.24 -13.58 -11.89
C ALA A 122 2.21 -14.36 -10.96
N VAL A 123 3.32 -13.73 -10.61
CA VAL A 123 4.35 -14.19 -9.70
C VAL A 123 4.24 -13.33 -8.44
N TYR A 124 3.85 -13.95 -7.32
CA TYR A 124 3.59 -13.23 -6.06
C TYR A 124 4.53 -13.67 -4.93
N LYS A 125 5.45 -14.58 -5.19
CA LYS A 125 6.41 -15.06 -4.19
C LYS A 125 7.82 -14.80 -4.70
N ASP A 126 8.60 -14.16 -3.85
CA ASP A 126 10.02 -13.95 -4.04
C ASP A 126 10.78 -14.50 -2.83
N VAL A 127 11.98 -15.02 -3.07
CA VAL A 127 12.84 -15.59 -2.02
C VAL A 127 13.19 -14.53 -0.98
N SER A 128 13.37 -13.26 -1.39
CA SER A 128 13.67 -12.17 -0.47
C SER A 128 12.41 -11.65 0.25
N GLY A 129 11.23 -11.84 -0.35
CA GLY A 129 9.95 -11.30 0.11
C GLY A 129 9.90 -9.76 0.04
N ASN A 130 10.73 -9.15 -0.81
CA ASN A 130 10.90 -7.70 -0.84
C ASN A 130 9.76 -7.01 -1.61
N TRP A 131 8.72 -6.64 -0.86
CA TRP A 131 7.59 -5.85 -1.35
C TRP A 131 7.70 -4.34 -1.04
N LYS A 132 8.90 -3.83 -0.73
CA LYS A 132 9.10 -2.45 -0.23
C LYS A 132 8.52 -1.36 -1.14
N THR A 133 8.39 -1.59 -2.45
CA THR A 133 7.80 -0.61 -3.39
C THR A 133 6.30 -0.44 -3.18
N LEU A 134 5.59 -1.52 -2.82
CA LEU A 134 4.15 -1.54 -2.56
C LEU A 134 3.82 -1.44 -1.08
N HIS A 135 4.69 -1.89 -0.18
CA HIS A 135 4.49 -1.86 1.27
C HIS A 135 4.62 -0.44 1.82
N LYS A 136 3.63 0.41 1.50
CA LYS A 136 3.55 1.83 1.81
C LYS A 136 2.19 2.10 2.44
N GLY A 137 2.17 2.42 3.73
CA GLY A 137 0.96 2.84 4.43
C GLY A 137 0.76 4.35 4.37
N GLY A 138 -0.28 4.83 5.04
CA GLY A 138 -0.60 6.25 5.14
C GLY A 138 -1.39 6.80 3.95
N PRO A 139 -1.73 8.10 3.99
CA PRO A 139 -2.58 8.74 2.97
C PRO A 139 -1.87 8.93 1.62
N THR A 140 -0.59 8.57 1.53
CA THR A 140 0.21 8.57 0.29
C THR A 140 0.61 7.18 -0.17
N GLY A 141 0.14 6.16 0.54
CA GLY A 141 0.49 4.77 0.35
C GLY A 141 -0.51 4.03 -0.53
N PHE A 142 -0.73 2.76 -0.19
CA PHE A 142 -1.49 1.81 -0.99
C PHE A 142 -2.95 2.24 -1.20
N VAL A 143 -3.52 3.03 -0.30
CA VAL A 143 -4.87 3.58 -0.43
C VAL A 143 -5.11 4.29 -1.77
N ILE A 144 -4.08 4.92 -2.37
CA ILE A 144 -4.22 5.60 -3.67
C ILE A 144 -4.55 4.60 -4.79
N ILE A 145 -3.99 3.38 -4.73
CA ILE A 145 -4.26 2.31 -5.70
C ILE A 145 -5.74 1.93 -5.63
N LEU A 146 -6.26 1.74 -4.42
CA LEU A 146 -7.68 1.40 -4.20
C LEU A 146 -8.61 2.53 -4.63
N VAL A 147 -8.27 3.80 -4.38
CA VAL A 147 -9.08 4.92 -4.87
C VAL A 147 -9.13 4.95 -6.39
N GLY A 148 -8.01 4.68 -7.08
CA GLY A 148 -8.01 4.56 -8.54
C GLY A 148 -8.93 3.44 -9.06
N LEU A 149 -8.94 2.30 -8.38
CA LEU A 149 -9.86 1.19 -8.69
C LEU A 149 -11.31 1.53 -8.38
N ALA A 150 -11.59 2.25 -7.30
CA ALA A 150 -12.92 2.73 -6.95
C ALA A 150 -13.47 3.69 -8.02
N MET A 151 -12.64 4.60 -8.51
CA MET A 151 -13.00 5.48 -9.64
C MET A 151 -13.35 4.64 -10.88
N TRP A 152 -12.51 3.66 -11.22
CA TRP A 152 -12.75 2.78 -12.36
C TRP A 152 -14.02 1.94 -12.19
N ALA A 153 -14.25 1.39 -11.00
CA ALA A 153 -15.44 0.61 -10.68
C ALA A 153 -16.72 1.44 -10.79
N LYS A 154 -16.71 2.69 -10.31
CA LYS A 154 -17.85 3.60 -10.46
C LYS A 154 -18.18 3.86 -11.93
N ALA A 155 -17.17 4.00 -12.78
CA ALA A 155 -17.35 4.30 -14.19
C ALA A 155 -17.64 3.05 -15.05
N SER A 156 -17.15 1.88 -14.67
CA SER A 156 -17.32 0.62 -15.43
C SER A 156 -17.17 -0.62 -14.53
N PRO A 157 -18.20 -0.96 -13.74
CA PRO A 157 -18.10 -1.98 -12.70
C PRO A 157 -17.92 -3.40 -13.25
N GLN A 158 -18.29 -3.65 -14.52
CA GLN A 158 -18.22 -4.97 -15.16
C GLN A 158 -17.01 -5.12 -16.10
N SER A 159 -16.06 -4.18 -16.09
CA SER A 159 -14.87 -4.23 -16.93
C SER A 159 -14.03 -5.49 -16.64
N ARG A 160 -13.69 -6.26 -17.68
CA ARG A 160 -12.79 -7.42 -17.55
C ARG A 160 -11.39 -7.00 -17.08
N ASP A 161 -10.91 -5.87 -17.57
CA ASP A 161 -9.60 -5.32 -17.17
C ASP A 161 -9.60 -4.90 -15.71
N LEU A 162 -10.71 -4.30 -15.23
CA LEU A 162 -10.91 -3.97 -13.82
C LEU A 162 -10.86 -5.25 -12.96
N LYS A 163 -11.58 -6.30 -13.36
CA LYS A 163 -11.57 -7.58 -12.64
C LYS A 163 -10.16 -8.20 -12.58
N GLY A 164 -9.41 -8.13 -13.68
CA GLY A 164 -8.01 -8.57 -13.71
C GLY A 164 -7.12 -7.77 -12.76
N ALA A 165 -7.26 -6.44 -12.77
CA ALA A 165 -6.53 -5.54 -11.88
C ALA A 165 -6.86 -5.80 -10.40
N LEU A 166 -8.13 -5.96 -10.06
CA LEU A 166 -8.58 -6.28 -8.70
C LEU A 166 -7.98 -7.60 -8.21
N ASN A 167 -7.96 -8.63 -9.06
CA ASN A 167 -7.37 -9.90 -8.70
C ASN A 167 -5.86 -9.79 -8.46
N ASP A 168 -5.12 -9.06 -9.31
CA ASP A 168 -3.68 -8.85 -9.11
C ASP A 168 -3.39 -8.07 -7.82
N VAL A 169 -4.15 -6.99 -7.57
CA VAL A 169 -4.03 -6.17 -6.36
C VAL A 169 -4.34 -6.97 -5.10
N ARG A 170 -5.39 -7.82 -5.12
CA ARG A 170 -5.69 -8.73 -4.02
C ARG A 170 -4.51 -9.63 -3.70
N GLN A 171 -3.95 -10.28 -4.72
CA GLN A 171 -2.82 -11.20 -4.52
C GLN A 171 -1.61 -10.46 -3.92
N CYS A 172 -1.32 -9.24 -4.37
CA CYS A 172 -0.28 -8.40 -3.77
C CYS A 172 -0.58 -8.07 -2.30
N LEU A 173 -1.81 -7.64 -1.98
CA LEU A 173 -2.24 -7.35 -0.61
C LEU A 173 -2.13 -8.56 0.32
N GLN A 174 -2.51 -9.75 -0.14
CA GLN A 174 -2.34 -11.00 0.62
C GLN A 174 -0.88 -11.24 0.99
N GLN A 175 0.07 -10.93 0.10
CA GLN A 175 1.50 -11.06 0.40
C GLN A 175 2.00 -9.99 1.36
N LEU A 176 1.46 -8.76 1.27
CA LEU A 176 1.82 -7.66 2.16
C LEU A 176 1.40 -7.94 3.60
N VAL A 177 0.24 -8.57 3.79
CA VAL A 177 -0.31 -8.95 5.09
C VAL A 177 0.27 -10.27 5.63
N SER A 178 0.55 -11.25 4.75
CA SER A 178 1.10 -12.55 5.17
C SER A 178 2.61 -12.54 5.40
N ALA A 179 3.30 -11.46 5.01
CA ALA A 179 4.75 -11.37 5.18
C ALA A 179 5.07 -11.27 6.68
N PRO A 180 5.85 -12.20 7.27
CA PRO A 180 6.29 -12.05 8.64
C PRO A 180 7.09 -10.77 8.74
N ALA A 181 6.69 -9.87 9.65
CA ALA A 181 7.44 -8.67 9.98
C ALA A 181 8.88 -9.05 10.32
N LYS A 182 9.78 -9.00 9.33
CA LYS A 182 11.20 -9.23 9.55
C LYS A 182 11.66 -8.10 10.47
N ARG A 183 11.78 -8.41 11.77
CA ARG A 183 12.56 -7.64 12.73
C ARG A 183 13.90 -7.39 12.05
N SER A 184 14.18 -6.14 11.71
CA SER A 184 15.53 -5.70 11.39
C SER A 184 16.39 -6.12 12.57
N ALA A 185 17.25 -7.13 12.38
CA ALA A 185 18.28 -7.45 13.34
C ALA A 185 19.13 -6.18 13.52
N PRO A 186 19.54 -5.83 14.75
CA PRO A 186 20.46 -4.72 14.94
C PRO A 186 21.74 -5.06 14.20
N GLU A 187 22.16 -4.13 13.35
CA GLU A 187 23.45 -4.16 12.68
C GLU A 187 24.53 -4.22 13.76
N VAL A 188 25.11 -5.41 13.97
CA VAL A 188 26.24 -5.59 14.86
C VAL A 188 27.40 -4.83 14.23
N ALA A 189 27.64 -3.62 14.71
CA ALA A 189 28.78 -2.81 14.37
C ALA A 189 30.05 -3.62 14.64
N HIS A 190 30.68 -4.15 13.58
CA HIS A 190 32.02 -4.70 13.65
C HIS A 190 32.98 -3.57 13.99
N ARG A 191 33.29 -3.46 15.28
CA ARG A 191 34.35 -2.62 15.82
C ARG A 191 35.69 -3.20 15.34
N THR A 192 36.22 -2.70 14.22
CA THR A 192 37.58 -3.01 13.79
C THR A 192 38.56 -2.38 14.77
N SER A 193 39.15 -3.21 15.63
CA SER A 193 40.29 -2.88 16.47
C SER A 193 41.52 -2.61 15.58
N LYS A 194 41.99 -1.36 15.52
CA LYS A 194 43.28 -1.02 14.92
C LYS A 194 44.39 -1.49 15.88
N ARG A 195 45.06 -2.58 15.49
CA ARG A 195 46.29 -3.06 16.12
C ARG A 195 47.48 -2.21 15.65
N GLN A 196 48.25 -1.73 16.62
CA GLN A 196 49.58 -1.12 16.46
C GLN A 196 50.50 -1.94 15.55
N LYS A 197 51.32 -1.24 14.75
CA LYS A 197 52.63 -1.72 14.33
C LYS A 197 53.67 -0.64 14.58
N ASN A 198 54.67 -1.03 15.37
CA ASN A 198 55.95 -0.37 15.58
C ASN A 198 56.70 -0.19 14.24
N VAL A 199 57.34 0.97 14.07
CA VAL A 199 58.77 1.13 13.70
C VAL A 199 59.28 2.36 14.42
#